data_AF-A0A8D1DU04-F1
#
_entry.id   AF-A0A8D1DU04-F1
#
_cell.length_a   1.000
_cell.length_b   1.000
_cell.length_c   1.000
_cell.angle_alpha   90.00
_cell.angle_beta   90.00
_cell.angle_gamma   90.00
#
_symmetry.space_group_name_H-M   'P 1'
#
loop_
_entity.id
_entity.type
_entity.pdbx_description
1 polymer ?
#
loop_
_entity_poly.entity_id
_entity_poly.type
_entity_poly.pdbx_seq_one_letter_code
_entity_poly.pdbx_strand_id
1 'polypeptide(L)'
;MPVLTTDAESETGIPKSLSNEPPSETMEEIEHTCPQPRLTLTAPAPFADETSCQCQAPHEKLTIAQARLGTPVDRPVRVYADGIFDLFHSGHARALMQAKTLFPNSYLLVGVCSDDLTHKFKGFTVMNEAERYEALRHCRYVDEVIRDAPWTLTPEFLEKHKIDFVAHDDIPYSSAGSDDVYKHIKEAGEGFSCAQLSPAA
;
A
#
# COMPACT_ATOMS: atom_id res chain seq x y z
N MET A 1 -32.44 -76.49 -45.73
CA MET A 1 -33.65 -77.26 -45.39
C MET A 1 -33.18 -78.64 -44.97
N PRO A 2 -33.54 -79.19 -43.79
CA PRO A 2 -34.79 -79.03 -43.02
C PRO A 2 -34.61 -78.29 -41.65
N VAL A 3 -35.58 -77.50 -41.16
CA VAL A 3 -36.78 -77.79 -40.28
C VAL A 3 -36.40 -77.77 -38.78
N LEU A 4 -36.71 -76.69 -38.03
CA LEU A 4 -37.82 -76.50 -37.04
C LEU A 4 -37.75 -77.53 -35.88
N THR A 5 -37.75 -77.14 -34.59
CA THR A 5 -38.90 -76.65 -33.77
C THR A 5 -38.40 -76.15 -32.38
N THR A 6 -38.88 -75.00 -31.85
CA THR A 6 -39.81 -74.80 -30.69
C THR A 6 -39.24 -75.22 -29.30
N ASP A 7 -39.40 -74.58 -28.13
CA ASP A 7 -40.33 -73.66 -27.45
C ASP A 7 -39.56 -72.90 -26.31
N ALA A 8 -39.83 -71.63 -25.96
CA ALA A 8 -40.60 -71.12 -24.78
C ALA A 8 -40.27 -71.84 -23.43
N GLU A 9 -39.98 -71.24 -22.27
CA GLU A 9 -40.48 -70.03 -21.56
C GLU A 9 -39.38 -69.51 -20.56
N SER A 10 -39.18 -68.18 -20.38
CA SER A 10 -39.55 -67.34 -19.21
C SER A 10 -38.74 -67.64 -17.90
N GLU A 11 -38.17 -66.72 -17.11
CA GLU A 11 -38.55 -65.35 -16.74
C GLU A 11 -37.35 -64.49 -16.24
N THR A 12 -37.43 -63.20 -16.57
CA THR A 12 -37.10 -62.00 -15.77
C THR A 12 -35.65 -61.63 -15.38
N GLY A 13 -35.20 -60.49 -15.93
CA GLY A 13 -34.12 -59.66 -15.38
C GLY A 13 -33.79 -58.45 -16.26
N ILE A 14 -34.41 -57.30 -15.98
CA ILE A 14 -34.27 -56.00 -16.68
C ILE A 14 -32.86 -55.37 -16.47
N PRO A 15 -32.33 -54.57 -17.42
CA PRO A 15 -30.89 -54.41 -17.66
C PRO A 15 -30.28 -53.17 -16.99
N LYS A 16 -28.95 -53.15 -16.81
CA LYS A 16 -28.19 -51.91 -16.53
C LYS A 16 -27.26 -51.55 -17.68
N SER A 17 -27.47 -50.31 -18.08
CA SER A 17 -26.92 -49.48 -19.15
C SER A 17 -25.41 -49.50 -19.39
N LEU A 18 -25.11 -49.44 -20.69
CA LEU A 18 -23.89 -48.97 -21.34
C LEU A 18 -23.32 -47.71 -20.68
N SER A 19 -22.03 -47.75 -20.33
CA SER A 19 -21.24 -46.55 -20.06
C SER A 19 -20.47 -46.18 -21.31
N ASN A 20 -20.82 -45.03 -21.89
CA ASN A 20 -20.00 -44.31 -22.86
C ASN A 20 -18.96 -43.49 -22.08
N GLU A 21 -17.70 -43.55 -22.52
CA GLU A 21 -16.61 -42.70 -22.02
C GLU A 21 -16.87 -41.20 -22.28
N PRO A 22 -16.44 -40.30 -21.38
CA PRO A 22 -16.28 -38.88 -21.69
C PRO A 22 -14.84 -38.54 -22.14
N PRO A 23 -14.65 -37.47 -22.92
CA PRO A 23 -13.38 -37.10 -23.54
C PRO A 23 -12.42 -36.42 -22.56
N SER A 24 -11.13 -36.50 -22.90
CA SER A 24 -10.00 -35.86 -22.23
C SER A 24 -10.19 -34.36 -22.03
N GLU A 25 -10.31 -33.93 -20.77
CA GLU A 25 -10.18 -32.52 -20.41
C GLU A 25 -8.70 -32.12 -20.46
N THR A 26 -8.44 -31.07 -21.23
CA THR A 26 -7.17 -30.35 -21.26
C THR A 26 -6.84 -29.83 -19.87
N MET A 27 -5.74 -30.30 -19.29
CA MET A 27 -5.19 -29.69 -18.08
C MET A 27 -4.79 -28.26 -18.42
N GLU A 28 -5.56 -27.28 -17.95
CA GLU A 28 -5.06 -25.90 -17.83
C GLU A 28 -3.84 -25.93 -16.92
N GLU A 29 -2.69 -25.56 -17.46
CA GLU A 29 -1.48 -25.29 -16.69
C GLU A 29 -1.80 -24.19 -15.68
N ILE A 30 -2.03 -24.58 -14.43
CA ILE A 30 -1.99 -23.66 -13.30
C ILE A 30 -0.54 -23.19 -13.23
N GLU A 31 -0.26 -22.01 -13.78
CA GLU A 31 1.02 -21.32 -13.59
C GLU A 31 1.28 -21.21 -12.09
N HIS A 32 2.16 -22.09 -11.60
CA HIS A 32 2.81 -21.92 -10.31
C HIS A 32 3.69 -20.68 -10.42
N THR A 33 3.08 -19.52 -10.15
CA THR A 33 3.81 -18.27 -9.92
C THR A 33 4.69 -18.49 -8.69
N CYS A 34 5.98 -18.72 -8.95
CA CYS A 34 7.01 -18.72 -7.93
C CYS A 34 6.88 -17.42 -7.11
N PRO A 35 6.81 -17.47 -5.77
CA PRO A 35 6.80 -16.26 -4.97
C PRO A 35 8.04 -15.43 -5.32
N GLN A 36 7.82 -14.25 -5.90
CA GLN A 36 8.90 -13.31 -6.19
C GLN A 36 9.79 -13.17 -4.94
N PRO A 37 11.11 -13.36 -5.05
CA PRO A 37 11.99 -13.29 -3.88
C PRO A 37 11.81 -11.92 -3.23
N ARG A 38 11.41 -11.91 -1.95
CA ARG A 38 11.30 -10.67 -1.19
C ARG A 38 12.66 -10.01 -1.19
N LEU A 39 12.74 -8.78 -1.71
CA LEU A 39 13.90 -7.93 -1.53
C LEU A 39 14.19 -7.81 -0.02
N THR A 40 15.36 -8.27 0.38
CA THR A 40 15.84 -8.27 1.76
C THR A 40 16.47 -6.92 2.05
N LEU A 41 15.82 -6.11 2.88
CA LEU A 41 16.42 -4.92 3.46
C LEU A 41 17.28 -5.35 4.65
N THR A 42 18.54 -4.90 4.69
CA THR A 42 19.51 -5.22 5.76
C THR A 42 19.89 -4.02 6.61
N ALA A 43 19.47 -2.82 6.19
CA ALA A 43 19.73 -1.56 6.89
C ALA A 43 18.40 -0.88 7.25
N PRO A 44 18.36 -0.11 8.34
CA PRO A 44 17.21 0.72 8.69
C PRO A 44 16.99 1.82 7.64
N ALA A 45 15.76 2.34 7.54
CA ALA A 45 15.48 3.49 6.70
C ALA A 45 16.34 4.69 7.15
N PRO A 46 17.00 5.42 6.24
CA PRO A 46 17.75 6.62 6.57
C PRO A 46 16.84 7.76 7.06
N PHE A 47 17.43 8.70 7.80
CA PHE A 47 16.76 9.97 8.06
C PHE A 47 16.93 10.94 6.88
N ALA A 48 15.94 11.79 6.66
CA ALA A 48 15.93 12.76 5.56
C ALA A 48 17.12 13.74 5.53
N ASP A 49 17.71 14.05 6.69
CA ASP A 49 18.89 14.90 6.80
C ASP A 49 20.18 14.17 6.37
N GLU A 50 20.25 12.85 6.55
CA GLU A 50 21.39 12.01 6.14
C GLU A 50 21.43 11.80 4.61
N THR A 51 20.27 11.81 3.95
CA THR A 51 20.10 11.58 2.51
C THR A 51 20.08 12.84 1.67
N SER A 52 20.36 14.03 2.24
CA SER A 52 20.26 15.32 1.57
C SER A 52 21.29 15.54 0.44
N CYS A 53 21.15 14.79 -0.66
CA CYS A 53 21.79 15.13 -1.92
C CYS A 53 21.02 16.30 -2.55
N GLN A 54 21.66 17.47 -2.57
CA GLN A 54 21.12 18.70 -3.14
C GLN A 54 21.10 18.61 -4.67
N CYS A 55 20.27 17.73 -5.23
CA CYS A 55 19.96 17.74 -6.64
C CYS A 55 19.00 18.90 -6.90
N GLN A 56 19.54 20.03 -7.40
CA GLN A 56 18.82 21.26 -7.77
C GLN A 56 17.85 21.09 -8.95
N ALA A 57 17.61 19.86 -9.42
CA ALA A 57 16.66 19.61 -10.49
C ALA A 57 15.25 20.03 -10.03
N PRO A 58 14.53 20.86 -10.82
CA PRO A 58 13.15 21.22 -10.56
C PRO A 58 12.31 19.97 -10.33
N HIS A 59 11.54 19.94 -9.25
CA HIS A 59 10.62 18.84 -8.97
C HIS A 59 9.27 19.13 -9.62
N GLU A 60 9.12 18.71 -10.88
CA GLU A 60 7.82 18.71 -11.53
C GLU A 60 6.94 17.62 -10.92
N LYS A 61 5.72 18.01 -10.54
CA LYS A 61 4.77 17.14 -9.86
C LYS A 61 4.07 16.23 -10.84
N LEU A 62 3.82 15.01 -10.39
CA LEU A 62 3.14 14.00 -11.18
C LEU A 62 1.62 14.12 -11.03
N THR A 63 0.90 13.97 -12.13
CA THR A 63 -0.54 13.74 -12.07
C THR A 63 -0.83 12.31 -11.61
N ILE A 64 -2.01 12.08 -11.01
CA ILE A 64 -2.41 10.74 -10.57
C ILE A 64 -2.45 9.72 -11.72
N ALA A 65 -2.78 10.16 -12.92
CA ALA A 65 -2.81 9.32 -14.12
C ALA A 65 -1.39 8.86 -14.52
N GLN A 66 -0.42 9.79 -14.51
CA GLN A 66 0.99 9.47 -14.78
C GLN A 66 1.57 8.55 -13.71
N ALA A 67 1.29 8.82 -12.44
CA ALA A 67 1.77 8.01 -11.32
C ALA A 67 1.23 6.57 -11.38
N ARG A 68 -0.04 6.39 -11.80
CA ARG A 68 -0.66 5.06 -11.99
C ARG A 68 -0.12 4.30 -13.19
N LEU A 69 0.26 5.00 -14.27
CA LEU A 69 0.87 4.37 -15.45
C LEU A 69 2.26 3.79 -15.13
N GLY A 70 2.91 4.30 -14.09
CA GLY A 70 4.25 3.92 -13.67
C GLY A 70 5.27 4.95 -14.12
N THR A 71 6.23 5.22 -13.24
CA THR A 71 7.32 6.17 -13.49
C THR A 71 8.64 5.44 -13.75
N PRO A 72 9.60 6.09 -14.45
CA PRO A 72 10.95 5.55 -14.60
C PRO A 72 11.58 5.15 -13.26
N VAL A 73 12.46 4.14 -13.29
CA VAL A 73 13.08 3.56 -12.07
C VAL A 73 13.82 4.61 -11.24
N ASP A 74 14.44 5.59 -11.89
CA ASP A 74 15.19 6.70 -11.30
C ASP A 74 14.31 7.87 -10.82
N ARG A 75 13.00 7.84 -11.12
CA ARG A 75 12.02 8.84 -10.66
C ARG A 75 10.83 8.14 -10.00
N PRO A 76 11.00 7.56 -8.80
CA PRO A 76 9.87 7.02 -8.06
C PRO A 76 8.89 8.13 -7.69
N VAL A 77 7.62 7.76 -7.55
CA VAL A 77 6.55 8.63 -7.03
C VAL A 77 6.79 8.82 -5.53
N ARG A 78 6.97 10.05 -5.09
CA ARG A 78 7.30 10.37 -3.70
C ARG A 78 6.02 10.60 -2.91
N VAL A 79 5.68 9.62 -2.08
CA VAL A 79 4.49 9.64 -1.22
C VAL A 79 4.92 10.01 0.19
N TYR A 80 4.22 10.95 0.80
CA TYR A 80 4.42 11.35 2.18
C TYR A 80 3.26 10.87 3.05
N ALA A 81 3.56 10.23 4.17
CA ALA A 81 2.59 9.90 5.21
C ALA A 81 3.09 10.42 6.55
N ASP A 82 2.20 10.98 7.37
CA ASP A 82 2.55 11.54 8.66
C ASP A 82 1.72 10.98 9.80
N GLY A 83 2.26 11.11 11.00
CA GLY A 83 1.60 10.66 12.21
C GLY A 83 2.47 10.78 13.44
N ILE A 84 1.89 10.42 14.58
CA ILE A 84 2.61 10.35 15.85
C ILE A 84 3.33 9.01 15.96
N PHE A 85 2.67 7.91 15.57
CA PHE A 85 3.23 6.55 15.63
C PHE A 85 3.64 6.11 17.05
N ASP A 86 2.94 6.63 18.07
CA ASP A 86 3.10 6.15 19.44
C ASP A 86 2.67 4.68 19.55
N LEU A 87 3.38 3.90 20.37
CA LEU A 87 3.21 2.45 20.49
C LEU A 87 3.07 1.74 19.12
N PHE A 88 4.05 1.95 18.23
CA PHE A 88 3.99 1.50 16.84
C PHE A 88 3.48 0.04 16.69
N HIS A 89 2.35 -0.13 15.99
CA HIS A 89 1.62 -1.39 15.89
C HIS A 89 1.21 -1.71 14.44
N SER A 90 0.59 -2.88 14.25
CA SER A 90 0.20 -3.39 12.93
C SER A 90 -0.73 -2.45 12.15
N GLY A 91 -1.61 -1.70 12.83
CA GLY A 91 -2.43 -0.65 12.22
C GLY A 91 -1.60 0.40 11.46
N HIS A 92 -0.59 0.98 12.12
CA HIS A 92 0.34 1.91 11.48
C HIS A 92 1.09 1.25 10.32
N ALA A 93 1.63 0.04 10.54
CA ALA A 93 2.37 -0.67 9.50
C ALA A 93 1.51 -0.99 8.26
N ARG A 94 0.22 -1.29 8.42
CA ARG A 94 -0.72 -1.54 7.31
C ARG A 94 -1.09 -0.25 6.58
N ALA A 95 -1.26 0.87 7.28
CA ALA A 95 -1.47 2.17 6.64
C ALA A 95 -0.26 2.56 5.78
N LEU A 96 0.96 2.39 6.30
CA LEU A 96 2.21 2.64 5.57
C LEU A 96 2.40 1.65 4.41
N MET A 97 1.98 0.39 4.58
CA MET A 97 1.95 -0.58 3.47
C MET A 97 1.07 -0.09 2.33
N GLN A 98 -0.15 0.34 2.63
CA GLN A 98 -1.06 0.87 1.63
C GLN A 98 -0.43 2.07 0.90
N ALA A 99 0.12 3.03 1.65
CA ALA A 99 0.82 4.20 1.10
C ALA A 99 1.97 3.81 0.16
N LYS A 100 2.81 2.83 0.55
CA LYS A 100 3.91 2.31 -0.27
C LYS A 100 3.44 1.61 -1.54
N THR A 101 2.24 1.03 -1.53
CA THR A 101 1.66 0.28 -2.66
C THR A 101 0.70 1.09 -3.54
N LEU A 102 0.54 2.39 -3.29
CA LEU A 102 -0.37 3.26 -4.05
C LEU A 102 -0.04 3.31 -5.55
N PHE A 103 1.26 3.29 -5.87
CA PHE A 103 1.75 3.34 -7.25
C PHE A 103 2.78 2.24 -7.51
N PRO A 104 2.96 1.80 -8.78
CA PRO A 104 3.89 0.72 -9.13
C PRO A 104 5.34 1.00 -8.70
N ASN A 105 5.76 2.27 -8.73
CA ASN A 105 7.09 2.72 -8.33
C ASN A 105 6.97 3.85 -7.31
N SER A 106 6.83 3.49 -6.03
CA SER A 106 6.63 4.46 -4.93
C SER A 106 7.85 4.54 -4.03
N TYR A 107 8.15 5.74 -3.54
CA TYR A 107 9.12 6.05 -2.49
C TYR A 107 8.37 6.72 -1.33
N LEU A 108 8.31 6.05 -0.18
CA LEU A 108 7.54 6.44 0.98
C LEU A 108 8.42 7.19 1.99
N LEU A 109 8.12 8.47 2.12
CA LEU A 109 8.60 9.32 3.19
C LEU A 109 7.60 9.29 4.35
N VAL A 110 8.09 9.06 5.57
CA VAL A 110 7.25 9.09 6.76
C VAL A 110 7.67 10.22 7.69
N GLY A 111 6.77 11.18 7.89
CA GLY A 111 6.94 12.28 8.82
C GLY A 111 6.45 11.93 10.23
N VAL A 112 7.27 12.26 11.22
CA VAL A 112 6.95 11.99 12.63
C VAL A 112 6.98 13.30 13.41
N CYS A 113 5.83 13.67 13.98
CA CYS A 113 5.72 14.88 14.79
C CYS A 113 6.59 14.79 16.06
N SER A 114 7.19 15.90 16.46
CA SER A 114 7.90 16.02 17.75
C SER A 114 6.96 15.86 18.94
N ASP A 115 7.52 15.52 20.10
CA ASP A 115 6.77 15.41 21.36
C ASP A 115 6.13 16.76 21.72
N ASP A 116 6.86 17.87 21.55
CA ASP A 116 6.38 19.24 21.81
C ASP A 116 5.11 19.57 21.00
N LEU A 117 5.13 19.30 19.68
CA LEU A 117 3.97 19.51 18.83
C LEU A 117 2.81 18.58 19.20
N THR A 118 3.13 17.31 19.47
CA THR A 118 2.13 16.30 19.80
C THR A 118 1.41 16.62 21.10
N HIS A 119 2.14 17.00 22.14
CA HIS A 119 1.58 17.36 23.45
C HIS A 119 0.76 18.64 23.37
N LYS A 120 1.16 19.58 22.51
CA LYS A 120 0.43 20.84 22.30
C LYS A 120 -0.91 20.66 21.59
N PHE A 121 -1.00 19.76 20.60
CA PHE A 121 -2.15 19.72 19.68
C PHE A 121 -2.99 18.44 19.73
N LYS A 122 -2.52 17.38 20.40
CA LYS A 122 -3.26 16.11 20.54
C LYS A 122 -3.23 15.52 21.94
N GLY A 123 -2.08 15.47 22.60
CA GLY A 123 -1.95 14.95 23.96
C GLY A 123 -0.63 14.22 24.21
N PHE A 124 -0.53 13.56 25.36
CA PHE A 124 0.69 12.86 25.77
C PHE A 124 0.98 11.60 24.94
N THR A 125 2.26 11.31 24.79
CA THR A 125 2.80 10.10 24.19
C THR A 125 3.39 9.20 25.28
N VAL A 126 3.28 7.88 25.10
CA VAL A 126 3.95 6.90 25.97
C VAL A 126 5.42 6.78 25.57
N MET A 127 5.68 6.67 24.26
CA MET A 127 7.01 6.63 23.68
C MET A 127 7.48 8.05 23.37
N ASN A 128 8.74 8.36 23.68
CA ASN A 128 9.33 9.65 23.29
C ASN A 128 9.58 9.70 21.77
N GLU A 129 9.81 10.89 21.24
CA GLU A 129 9.99 11.10 19.80
C GLU A 129 11.13 10.29 19.20
N ALA A 130 12.26 10.12 19.91
CA ALA A 130 13.39 9.33 19.42
C ALA A 130 13.06 7.84 19.29
N GLU A 131 12.28 7.30 20.24
CA GLU A 131 11.78 5.92 20.17
C GLU A 131 10.80 5.73 19.01
N ARG A 132 9.93 6.72 18.77
CA ARG A 132 8.98 6.70 17.64
C ARG A 132 9.70 6.80 16.29
N TYR A 133 10.73 7.65 16.20
CA TYR A 133 11.60 7.74 15.02
C TYR A 133 12.26 6.39 14.74
N GLU A 134 12.87 5.78 15.75
CA GLU A 134 13.57 4.50 15.58
C GLU A 134 12.61 3.36 15.21
N ALA A 135 11.41 3.30 15.82
CA ALA A 135 10.41 2.30 15.49
C ALA A 135 10.04 2.31 14.00
N LEU A 136 9.92 3.49 13.40
CA LEU A 136 9.56 3.62 11.98
C LEU A 136 10.67 3.24 11.03
N ARG A 137 11.94 3.43 11.40
CA ARG A 137 13.07 3.04 10.55
C ARG A 137 13.14 1.53 10.28
N HIS A 138 12.55 0.74 11.16
CA HIS A 138 12.45 -0.72 11.03
C HIS A 138 11.15 -1.18 10.38
N CYS A 139 10.27 -0.26 9.98
CA CYS A 139 9.08 -0.61 9.24
C CYS A 139 9.45 -1.00 7.81
N ARG A 140 9.02 -2.19 7.39
CA ARG A 140 9.30 -2.78 6.06
C ARG A 140 9.00 -1.85 4.87
N TYR A 141 8.02 -0.97 5.01
CA TYR A 141 7.47 -0.21 3.89
C TYR A 141 8.06 1.20 3.77
N VAL A 142 8.83 1.64 4.76
CA VAL A 142 9.35 3.01 4.87
C VAL A 142 10.70 3.10 4.18
N ASP A 143 10.87 4.09 3.31
CA ASP A 143 12.14 4.33 2.61
C ASP A 143 12.94 5.47 3.27
N GLU A 144 12.27 6.47 3.85
CA GLU A 144 12.89 7.64 4.46
C GLU A 144 12.07 8.14 5.65
N VAL A 145 12.72 8.49 6.76
CA VAL A 145 12.05 9.07 7.93
C VAL A 145 12.38 10.56 8.07
N ILE A 146 11.34 11.40 8.15
CA ILE A 146 11.44 12.83 8.41
C ILE A 146 11.12 13.08 9.89
N ARG A 147 12.12 13.53 10.63
CA ARG A 147 11.99 13.94 12.04
C ARG A 147 11.42 15.35 12.14
N ASP A 148 10.82 15.65 13.29
CA ASP A 148 10.19 16.95 13.58
C ASP A 148 9.25 17.42 12.46
N ALA A 149 8.36 16.53 12.04
CA ALA A 149 7.40 16.84 10.99
C ALA A 149 6.43 17.94 11.44
N PRO A 150 6.06 18.87 10.55
CA PRO A 150 5.17 19.97 10.88
C PRO A 150 3.74 19.48 11.11
N TRP A 151 3.01 20.13 12.03
CA TRP A 151 1.61 19.83 12.31
C TRP A 151 0.66 20.14 11.14
N THR A 152 1.04 21.12 10.31
CA THR A 152 0.32 21.49 9.10
C THR A 152 1.34 21.63 7.98
N LEU A 153 1.10 20.92 6.88
CA LEU A 153 2.02 20.91 5.76
C LEU A 153 2.05 22.28 5.09
N THR A 154 3.26 22.75 4.78
CA THR A 154 3.47 24.02 4.09
C THR A 154 4.00 23.76 2.68
N PRO A 155 3.74 24.65 1.70
CA PRO A 155 4.28 24.50 0.35
C PRO A 155 5.80 24.32 0.33
N GLU A 156 6.52 25.02 1.22
CA GLU A 156 7.97 24.95 1.36
C GLU A 156 8.43 23.57 1.84
N PHE A 157 7.71 22.96 2.78
CA PHE A 157 7.98 21.60 3.23
C PHE A 157 7.81 20.59 2.10
N LEU A 158 6.72 20.72 1.35
CA LEU A 158 6.41 19.81 0.26
C LEU A 158 7.41 19.93 -0.90
N GLU A 159 7.86 21.14 -1.22
CA GLU A 159 8.90 21.38 -2.22
C GLU A 159 10.27 20.87 -1.76
N LYS A 160 10.66 21.17 -0.51
CA LYS A 160 11.93 20.72 0.10
C LYS A 160 12.09 19.20 0.02
N HIS A 161 11.04 18.46 0.36
CA HIS A 161 11.06 16.99 0.36
C HIS A 161 10.65 16.37 -0.98
N LYS A 162 10.36 17.21 -2.00
CA LYS A 162 9.95 16.76 -3.34
C LYS A 162 8.77 15.79 -3.28
N ILE A 163 7.72 16.18 -2.54
CA ILE A 163 6.55 15.32 -2.32
C ILE A 163 5.63 15.42 -3.54
N ASP A 164 5.16 14.29 -4.06
CA ASP A 164 4.14 14.24 -5.12
C ASP A 164 2.74 14.11 -4.51
N PHE A 165 2.59 13.19 -3.54
CA PHE A 165 1.31 12.85 -2.94
C PHE A 165 1.40 12.74 -1.43
N VAL A 166 0.30 13.07 -0.75
CA VAL A 166 0.14 12.87 0.69
C VAL A 166 -0.83 11.72 0.91
N ALA A 167 -0.48 10.77 1.78
CA ALA A 167 -1.29 9.61 2.11
C ALA A 167 -1.68 9.68 3.59
N HIS A 168 -2.98 9.79 3.85
CA HIS A 168 -3.55 9.80 5.18
C HIS A 168 -4.96 9.18 5.12
N ASP A 169 -5.50 8.79 6.27
CA ASP A 169 -6.89 8.36 6.39
C ASP A 169 -7.86 9.48 5.96
N ASP A 170 -9.02 9.09 5.42
CA ASP A 170 -10.02 10.01 4.88
C ASP A 170 -10.80 10.80 5.95
N ILE A 171 -10.62 10.45 7.22
CA ILE A 171 -11.28 11.11 8.34
C ILE A 171 -10.70 12.53 8.48
N PRO A 172 -11.54 13.58 8.47
CA PRO A 172 -11.09 14.96 8.72
C PRO A 172 -10.31 15.05 10.02
N TYR A 173 -9.10 15.59 9.96
CA TYR A 173 -8.26 15.73 11.14
C TYR A 173 -8.43 17.14 11.72
N SER A 174 -9.38 17.27 12.64
CA SER A 174 -9.66 18.53 13.32
C SER A 174 -8.67 18.77 14.46
N SER A 175 -7.87 19.82 14.34
CA SER A 175 -6.91 20.23 15.35
C SER A 175 -6.49 21.68 15.15
N ALA A 176 -5.95 22.32 16.20
CA ALA A 176 -5.42 23.67 16.17
C ALA A 176 -6.40 24.75 15.65
N GLY A 177 -7.71 24.55 15.81
CA GLY A 177 -8.74 25.47 15.30
C GLY A 177 -9.05 25.32 13.80
N SER A 178 -8.51 24.30 13.14
CA SER A 178 -8.92 23.89 11.79
C SER A 178 -9.89 22.70 11.86
N ASP A 179 -10.90 22.71 10.99
CA ASP A 179 -11.81 21.58 10.81
C ASP A 179 -11.11 20.37 10.17
N ASP A 180 -10.13 20.63 9.30
CA ASP A 180 -9.28 19.61 8.66
C ASP A 180 -7.94 20.22 8.25
N VAL A 181 -6.84 19.78 8.88
CA VAL A 181 -5.48 20.26 8.55
C VAL A 181 -5.08 19.91 7.11
N TYR A 182 -5.69 18.88 6.51
CA TYR A 182 -5.42 18.46 5.13
C TYR A 182 -6.32 19.12 4.10
N LYS A 183 -7.27 19.98 4.50
CA LYS A 183 -8.24 20.60 3.59
C LYS A 183 -7.58 21.28 2.40
N HIS A 184 -6.54 22.08 2.66
CA HIS A 184 -5.81 22.80 1.62
C HIS A 184 -5.10 21.87 0.63
N ILE A 185 -4.72 20.65 1.05
CA ILE A 185 -4.11 19.63 0.20
C ILE A 185 -5.19 18.94 -0.64
N LYS A 186 -6.32 18.60 -0.02
CA LYS A 186 -7.47 17.99 -0.69
C LYS A 186 -8.05 18.91 -1.78
N GLU A 187 -8.12 20.21 -1.50
CA GLU A 187 -8.62 21.23 -2.44
C GLU A 187 -7.61 21.54 -3.55
N ALA A 188 -6.31 21.45 -3.27
CA ALA A 188 -5.24 21.66 -4.24
C ALA A 188 -5.06 20.48 -5.20
N GLY A 189 -6.13 19.77 -5.58
CA GLY A 189 -6.14 18.52 -6.35
C GLY A 189 -5.39 18.49 -7.69
N GLU A 190 -4.77 19.59 -8.10
CA GLU A 190 -3.86 19.68 -9.25
C GLU A 190 -2.38 19.85 -8.87
N GLY A 191 -2.09 20.26 -7.63
CA GLY A 191 -0.75 20.44 -7.07
C GLY A 191 -0.37 19.41 -6.01
N PHE A 192 -1.29 18.83 -5.26
CA PHE A 192 -1.01 17.71 -4.34
C PHE A 192 -2.30 16.91 -4.20
N SER A 193 -2.31 15.62 -4.52
CA SER A 193 -3.52 14.82 -4.27
C SER A 193 -3.36 13.99 -3.01
N CYS A 194 -4.39 14.01 -2.16
CA CYS A 194 -4.51 13.03 -1.09
C CYS A 194 -4.84 11.67 -1.72
N ALA A 195 -3.94 10.70 -1.58
CA ALA A 195 -4.23 9.33 -1.95
C ALA A 195 -4.90 8.64 -0.76
N GLN A 196 -6.21 8.39 -0.89
CA GLN A 196 -7.00 7.82 0.19
C GLN A 196 -6.54 6.40 0.48
N LEU A 197 -6.20 6.17 1.75
CA LEU A 197 -5.97 4.84 2.30
C LEU A 197 -7.32 4.12 2.43
N SER A 198 -7.35 2.83 2.12
CA SER A 198 -8.57 2.04 2.32
C SER A 198 -8.81 1.83 3.82
N PRO A 199 -10.07 1.80 4.28
CA PRO A 199 -10.39 1.57 5.68
C PRO A 199 -9.69 0.30 6.16
N ALA A 200 -9.03 0.36 7.31
CA ALA A 200 -8.44 -0.81 7.93
C ALA A 200 -9.54 -1.83 8.26
N ALA A 201 -9.66 -2.86 7.42
CA ALA A 201 -10.48 -4.04 7.67
C ALA A 201 -9.87 -4.92 8.76
#